data_AF-K1YVW1-F1
#
_entry.id   AF-K1YVW1-F1
#
_cell.length_a   1.000
_cell.length_b   1.000
_cell.length_c   1.000
_cell.angle_alpha   90.00
_cell.angle_beta   90.00
_cell.angle_gamma   90.00
#
_symmetry.space_group_name_H-M   'P 1'
#
loop_
_entity.id
_entity.type
_entity.pdbx_description
1 polymer ?
#
loop_
_entity_poly.entity_id
_entity_poly.type
_entity_poly.pdbx_seq_one_letter_code
_entity_poly.pdbx_strand_id
1 'polypeptide(L)'
;MVDRNVRDLYDKYRRHEISRRQFLERLAIVAGGVAAAYAMLPLLENNLAYGGVVAVDDCRLATEQVKYPGENGEIHGYLARPKDAARLPGVVVIHENRGLNSHIEDVARRIALAGFLAVAPDALSPLGGSPA
;
A
#
# COMPACT_ATOMS: atom_id res chain seq x y z
N MET A 1 -12.12 -11.61 -0.52
CA MET A 1 -11.62 -11.61 0.88
C MET A 1 -10.79 -12.86 1.07
N VAL A 2 -9.49 -12.74 1.35
CA VAL A 2 -8.61 -13.90 1.58
C VAL A 2 -8.93 -14.48 2.95
N ASP A 3 -9.12 -15.80 3.02
CA ASP A 3 -9.43 -16.56 4.24
C ASP A 3 -8.43 -16.24 5.37
N ARG A 4 -8.92 -16.14 6.62
CA ARG A 4 -8.08 -15.87 7.81
C ARG A 4 -6.97 -16.92 7.95
N ASN A 5 -7.25 -18.18 7.61
CA ASN A 5 -6.28 -19.28 7.64
C ASN A 5 -5.11 -19.06 6.68
N VAL A 6 -5.36 -18.49 5.50
CA VAL A 6 -4.33 -18.21 4.50
C VAL A 6 -3.43 -17.06 4.96
N ARG A 7 -3.99 -16.05 5.64
CA ARG A 7 -3.20 -14.93 6.19
C ARG A 7 -2.26 -15.38 7.29
N ASP A 8 -2.77 -16.12 8.26
CA ASP A 8 -1.96 -16.67 9.35
C ASP A 8 -0.82 -17.54 8.81
N LEU A 9 -1.09 -18.32 7.75
CA LEU A 9 -0.09 -19.15 7.08
C LEU A 9 0.99 -18.31 6.39
N TYR A 10 0.61 -17.22 5.71
CA TYR A 10 1.55 -16.31 5.06
C TYR A 10 2.39 -15.54 6.09
N ASP A 11 1.81 -15.13 7.21
CA ASP A 11 2.51 -14.44 8.30
C ASP A 11 3.59 -15.33 8.95
N LYS A 12 3.29 -16.63 9.16
CA LYS A 12 4.28 -17.61 9.64
C LYS A 12 5.46 -17.75 8.67
N TYR A 13 5.19 -17.72 7.36
CA TYR A 13 6.24 -17.74 6.34
C TYR A 13 7.10 -16.47 6.40
N ARG A 14 6.48 -15.29 6.52
CA ARG A 14 7.19 -14.00 6.62
C ARG A 14 8.07 -13.89 7.87
N ARG A 15 7.62 -14.45 8.99
CA ARG A 15 8.40 -14.49 10.24
C ARG A 15 9.45 -15.60 10.27
N HIS A 16 9.67 -16.29 9.14
CA HIS A 16 10.59 -17.41 9.00
C HIS A 16 10.32 -18.60 9.95
N GLU A 17 9.09 -18.73 10.47
CA GLU A 17 8.68 -19.87 11.30
C GLU A 17 8.47 -21.15 10.46
N ILE A 18 8.18 -20.97 9.16
CA ILE A 18 8.05 -22.06 8.19
C ILE A 18 8.85 -21.75 6.93
N SER A 19 9.39 -22.79 6.30
CA SER A 19 10.09 -22.68 5.02
C SER A 19 9.14 -22.39 3.85
N ARG A 20 9.66 -21.86 2.74
CA ARG A 20 8.88 -21.63 1.50
C ARG A 20 8.19 -22.90 1.00
N ARG A 21 8.87 -24.06 1.11
CA ARG A 21 8.29 -25.35 0.74
C ARG A 21 7.09 -25.69 1.62
N GLN A 22 7.24 -25.61 2.94
CA GLN A 22 6.14 -25.87 3.88
C GLN A 22 4.97 -24.90 3.70
N PHE A 23 5.26 -23.64 3.37
CA PHE A 23 4.25 -22.65 3.02
C PHE A 23 3.46 -23.07 1.78
N LEU A 24 4.14 -23.40 0.67
CA LEU A 24 3.48 -23.82 -0.57
C LEU A 24 2.70 -25.12 -0.42
N GLU A 25 3.24 -26.11 0.31
CA GLU A 25 2.55 -27.36 0.61
C GLU A 25 1.23 -27.10 1.35
N ARG A 26 1.27 -26.27 2.40
CA ARG A 26 0.07 -25.93 3.19
C ARG A 26 -0.90 -25.05 2.40
N LEU A 27 -0.41 -24.12 1.58
CA LEU A 27 -1.24 -23.27 0.74
C LEU A 27 -1.97 -24.09 -0.32
N ALA A 28 -1.32 -25.11 -0.91
CA ALA A 28 -1.94 -26.01 -1.88
C ALA A 28 -3.11 -26.79 -1.29
N ILE A 29 -3.03 -27.19 -0.01
CA ILE A 29 -4.14 -27.86 0.69
C ILE A 29 -5.33 -26.90 0.80
N VAL A 30 -5.10 -25.65 1.20
CA VAL A 30 -6.17 -24.65 1.37
C VAL A 30 -6.74 -24.20 0.02
N ALA A 31 -5.90 -24.04 -0.99
CA ALA A 31 -6.29 -23.60 -2.33
C ALA A 31 -6.94 -24.72 -3.17
N GLY A 32 -6.93 -25.97 -2.70
CA GLY A 32 -7.45 -27.13 -3.44
C GLY A 32 -6.54 -27.63 -4.55
N GLY A 33 -5.28 -27.20 -4.59
CA GLY A 33 -4.29 -27.66 -5.56
C GLY A 33 -3.08 -26.73 -5.69
N VAL A 34 -2.00 -27.28 -6.26
CA VAL A 34 -0.73 -26.56 -6.46
C VAL A 34 -0.91 -25.38 -7.42
N ALA A 35 -1.61 -25.58 -8.55
CA ALA A 35 -1.86 -24.52 -9.52
C ALA A 35 -2.61 -23.32 -8.91
N ALA A 36 -3.64 -23.60 -8.10
CA ALA A 36 -4.39 -22.57 -7.38
C ALA A 36 -3.51 -21.84 -6.35
N ALA A 37 -2.67 -22.56 -5.60
CA ALA A 37 -1.73 -21.94 -4.66
C ALA A 37 -0.74 -20.98 -5.34
N TYR A 38 -0.21 -21.33 -6.51
CA TYR A 38 0.67 -20.44 -7.27
C TYR A 38 -0.06 -19.18 -7.75
N ALA A 39 -1.31 -19.32 -8.20
CA ALA A 39 -2.13 -18.17 -8.61
C ALA A 39 -2.43 -17.20 -7.44
N MET A 40 -2.39 -17.69 -6.19
CA MET A 40 -2.62 -16.87 -5.00
C MET A 40 -1.38 -16.11 -4.51
N LEU A 41 -0.16 -16.47 -4.93
CA LEU A 41 1.07 -15.84 -4.43
C LEU A 41 1.12 -14.31 -4.62
N PRO A 42 0.82 -13.77 -5.83
CA PRO A 42 0.85 -12.32 -6.02
C PRO A 42 -0.18 -11.61 -5.14
N LEU A 43 -1.35 -12.24 -4.94
CA LEU A 43 -2.40 -11.71 -4.09
C LEU A 43 -1.98 -11.66 -2.63
N LEU A 44 -1.13 -12.58 -2.15
CA LEU A 44 -0.65 -12.60 -0.77
C LEU A 44 0.50 -11.63 -0.55
N GLU A 45 1.39 -11.51 -1.53
CA GLU A 45 2.52 -10.59 -1.48
C GLU A 45 2.09 -9.12 -1.60
N ASN A 46 1.00 -8.85 -2.32
CA ASN A 46 0.42 -7.50 -2.49
C ASN A 46 -0.70 -7.17 -1.49
N ASN A 47 -1.32 -8.14 -0.80
CA ASN A 47 -2.39 -7.88 0.18
C ASN A 47 -1.92 -7.32 1.54
N LEU A 48 -0.73 -6.75 1.65
CA LEU A 48 -0.47 -5.86 2.80
C LEU A 48 -1.38 -4.61 2.80
N ALA A 49 -2.17 -4.40 1.73
CA ALA A 49 -3.24 -3.42 1.62
C ALA A 49 -4.50 -3.69 2.49
N TYR A 50 -4.42 -4.55 3.52
CA TYR A 50 -5.57 -4.83 4.38
C TYR A 50 -5.88 -3.66 5.31
N GLY A 51 -6.82 -2.83 4.86
CA GLY A 51 -7.61 -1.92 5.68
C GLY A 51 -7.32 -0.45 5.43
N GLY A 52 -7.66 0.05 4.24
CA GLY A 52 -7.82 1.48 4.06
C GLY A 52 -8.86 1.97 5.07
N VAL A 53 -8.42 2.70 6.10
CA VAL A 53 -9.31 3.26 7.13
C VAL A 53 -10.20 4.34 6.51
N VAL A 54 -9.69 5.01 5.48
CA VAL A 54 -10.35 6.08 4.76
C VAL A 54 -10.55 5.66 3.30
N ALA A 55 -11.80 5.73 2.85
CA ALA A 55 -12.17 5.45 1.48
C ALA A 55 -11.41 6.35 0.49
N VAL A 56 -11.08 5.80 -0.69
CA VAL A 56 -10.37 6.54 -1.75
C VAL A 56 -11.18 7.74 -2.24
N ASP A 57 -12.51 7.63 -2.20
CA ASP A 57 -13.50 8.62 -2.63
C ASP A 57 -14.19 9.35 -1.46
N ASP A 58 -13.55 9.41 -0.28
CA ASP A 58 -14.10 10.12 0.88
C ASP A 58 -14.49 11.56 0.52
N CYS A 59 -15.78 11.87 0.64
CA CYS A 59 -16.35 13.11 0.12
C CYS A 59 -15.77 14.38 0.78
N ARG A 60 -15.13 14.25 1.95
CA ARG A 60 -14.50 15.35 2.70
C ARG A 60 -13.14 15.76 2.14
N LEU A 61 -12.51 14.89 1.35
CA LEU A 61 -11.14 15.08 0.87
C LEU A 61 -11.10 15.44 -0.62
N ALA A 62 -10.17 16.33 -0.97
CA ALA A 62 -9.64 16.47 -2.32
C ALA A 62 -8.31 15.73 -2.39
N THR A 63 -8.19 14.80 -3.33
CA THR A 63 -7.00 13.97 -3.51
C THR A 63 -6.53 14.02 -4.95
N GLU A 64 -5.22 13.98 -5.17
CA GLU A 64 -4.62 14.12 -6.49
C GLU A 64 -3.34 13.29 -6.60
N GLN A 65 -3.11 12.68 -7.76
CA GLN A 65 -1.79 12.16 -8.11
C GLN A 65 -0.97 13.30 -8.71
N VAL A 66 0.13 13.66 -8.05
CA VAL A 66 0.97 14.81 -8.40
C VAL A 66 2.30 14.37 -8.98
N LYS A 67 2.89 15.25 -9.78
CA LYS A 67 4.23 15.11 -10.36
C LYS A 67 5.01 16.39 -10.14
N TYR A 68 6.28 16.27 -9.75
CA TYR A 68 7.15 17.42 -9.53
C TYR A 68 8.62 17.07 -9.80
N PRO A 69 9.47 18.07 -10.13
CA PRO A 69 10.88 17.82 -10.36
C PRO A 69 11.58 17.41 -9.06
N GLY A 70 12.30 16.29 -9.07
CA GLY A 70 13.26 15.88 -8.06
C GLY A 70 14.69 15.94 -8.58
N GLU A 71 15.66 15.70 -7.70
CA GLU A 71 17.09 15.76 -8.03
C GLU A 71 17.48 14.78 -9.15
N ASN A 72 16.95 13.55 -9.10
CA ASN A 72 17.30 12.47 -10.02
C ASN A 72 16.18 12.12 -11.01
N GLY A 73 15.25 13.05 -11.25
CA GLY A 73 14.13 12.86 -12.18
C GLY A 73 12.79 13.35 -11.63
N GLU A 74 11.73 13.15 -12.40
CA GLU A 74 10.36 13.46 -11.97
C GLU A 74 9.95 12.52 -10.82
N ILE A 75 9.38 13.10 -9.77
CA ILE A 75 8.83 12.37 -8.63
C ILE A 75 7.31 12.36 -8.76
N HIS A 76 6.74 11.16 -8.74
CA HIS A 76 5.30 10.97 -8.58
C HIS A 76 4.94 11.04 -7.09
N GLY A 77 3.70 11.36 -6.76
CA GLY A 77 3.24 11.34 -5.38
C GLY A 77 1.74 11.44 -5.26
N TYR A 78 1.23 11.20 -4.05
CA TYR A 78 -0.18 11.32 -3.72
C TYR A 78 -0.40 12.50 -2.79
N LEU A 79 -1.26 13.44 -3.19
CA LEU A 79 -1.64 14.61 -2.40
C LEU A 79 -3.04 14.41 -1.84
N ALA A 80 -3.25 14.73 -0.55
CA ALA A 80 -4.55 14.72 0.09
C ALA A 80 -4.74 15.96 0.97
N ARG A 81 -5.91 16.58 0.88
CA ARG A 81 -6.31 17.73 1.71
C ARG A 81 -7.82 17.76 1.94
N PRO A 82 -8.32 18.39 3.01
CA PRO A 82 -9.71 18.81 3.11
C PRO A 82 -10.14 19.70 1.93
N LYS A 83 -11.37 19.52 1.41
CA LYS A 83 -11.87 20.27 0.26
C LYS A 83 -11.95 21.78 0.49
N ASP A 84 -12.40 22.20 1.67
CA ASP A 84 -12.77 23.59 1.97
C ASP A 84 -11.68 24.37 2.73
N ALA A 85 -10.45 23.87 2.75
CA ALA A 85 -9.35 24.51 3.47
C ALA A 85 -8.53 25.45 2.58
N ALA A 86 -8.27 26.66 3.05
CA ALA A 86 -7.53 27.69 2.31
C ALA A 86 -6.00 27.60 2.52
N ARG A 87 -5.54 27.49 3.78
CA ARG A 87 -4.12 27.34 4.14
C ARG A 87 -4.01 26.29 5.24
N LEU A 88 -3.17 25.30 5.02
CA LEU A 88 -2.96 24.19 5.94
C LEU A 88 -1.48 24.03 6.25
N PRO A 89 -1.13 23.60 7.47
CA PRO A 89 0.19 23.02 7.72
C PRO A 89 0.39 21.78 6.84
N GLY A 90 1.60 21.63 6.29
CA GLY A 90 1.99 20.54 5.42
C GLY A 90 2.61 19.37 6.18
N VAL A 91 2.34 18.15 5.72
CA VAL A 91 2.96 16.91 6.21
C VAL A 91 3.46 16.10 5.01
N VAL A 92 4.71 15.64 5.09
CA VAL A 92 5.28 14.71 4.11
C VAL A 92 5.24 13.30 4.69
N VAL A 93 4.55 12.40 4.00
CA VAL A 93 4.40 10.99 4.39
C VAL A 93 5.44 10.17 3.63
N ILE A 94 6.44 9.67 4.34
CA ILE A 94 7.51 8.85 3.77
C ILE A 94 7.14 7.38 3.92
N HIS A 95 7.08 6.67 2.80
CA HIS A 95 6.82 5.24 2.76
C HIS A 95 8.08 4.42 3.09
N GLU A 96 7.89 3.13 3.34
CA GLU A 96 8.99 2.19 3.55
C GLU A 96 9.56 1.64 2.22
N ASN A 97 10.38 0.58 2.25
CA ASN A 97 11.16 0.07 1.12
C ASN A 97 10.35 -0.38 -0.13
N ARG A 98 9.01 -0.32 -0.10
CA ARG A 98 8.12 -0.75 -1.19
C ARG A 98 7.57 0.40 -2.04
N GLY A 99 7.89 1.65 -1.71
CA GLY A 99 7.33 2.74 -2.47
C GLY A 99 5.94 3.20 -2.01
N LEU A 100 5.38 4.12 -2.77
CA LEU A 100 4.00 4.57 -2.63
C LEU A 100 3.04 3.45 -3.00
N ASN A 101 2.12 3.14 -2.07
CA ASN A 101 1.10 2.11 -2.27
C ASN A 101 -0.21 2.54 -1.59
N SER A 102 -1.28 1.76 -1.79
CA SER A 102 -2.62 2.09 -1.28
C SER A 102 -2.69 2.30 0.24
N HIS A 103 -1.83 1.64 1.02
CA HIS A 103 -1.74 1.87 2.47
C HIS A 103 -1.13 3.24 2.79
N ILE A 104 -0.09 3.65 2.06
CA ILE A 104 0.54 4.96 2.24
C ILE A 104 -0.42 6.09 1.80
N GLU A 105 -1.15 5.89 0.71
CA GLU A 105 -2.21 6.82 0.30
C GLU A 105 -3.31 6.93 1.37
N ASP A 106 -3.68 5.82 2.02
CA ASP A 106 -4.61 5.82 3.16
C ASP A 106 -4.08 6.64 4.35
N VAL A 107 -2.80 6.47 4.68
CA VAL A 107 -2.15 7.29 5.73
C VAL A 107 -2.20 8.77 5.38
N ALA A 108 -1.93 9.13 4.12
CA ALA A 108 -2.06 10.52 3.66
C ALA A 108 -3.51 11.04 3.80
N ARG A 109 -4.52 10.25 3.45
CA ARG A 109 -5.94 10.61 3.65
C ARG A 109 -6.29 10.79 5.14
N ARG A 110 -5.78 9.92 6.02
CA ARG A 110 -5.98 10.04 7.49
C ARG A 110 -5.38 11.33 8.04
N ILE A 111 -4.18 11.69 7.59
CA ILE A 111 -3.52 12.95 7.97
C ILE A 111 -4.30 14.14 7.42
N ALA A 112 -4.82 14.05 6.20
CA ALA A 112 -5.67 15.09 5.63
C ALA A 112 -6.96 15.29 6.44
N LEU A 113 -7.62 14.21 6.88
CA LEU A 113 -8.79 14.29 7.77
C LEU A 113 -8.46 14.87 9.15
N ALA A 114 -7.20 14.81 9.58
CA ALA A 114 -6.72 15.47 10.79
C ALA A 114 -6.46 16.98 10.61
N GLY A 115 -6.71 17.54 9.42
CA GLY A 115 -6.62 18.98 9.16
C GLY A 115 -5.28 19.44 8.56
N PHE A 116 -4.57 18.56 7.85
CA PHE A 116 -3.28 18.87 7.22
C PHE A 116 -3.36 18.76 5.70
N LEU A 117 -2.43 19.42 5.00
CA LEU A 117 -2.09 19.09 3.62
C LEU A 117 -1.07 17.94 3.67
N ALA A 118 -1.45 16.75 3.22
CA ALA A 118 -0.56 15.60 3.21
C ALA A 118 -0.05 15.33 1.79
N VAL A 119 1.25 15.19 1.61
CA VAL A 119 1.87 14.68 0.39
C VAL A 119 2.63 13.40 0.70
N ALA A 120 2.43 12.36 -0.09
CA ALA A 120 3.15 11.10 -0.04
C ALA A 120 3.96 10.91 -1.33
N PRO A 121 5.24 11.29 -1.34
CA PRO A 121 6.12 11.07 -2.49
C PRO A 121 6.32 9.58 -2.76
N ASP A 122 6.41 9.20 -4.03
CA ASP A 122 7.00 7.94 -4.46
C ASP A 122 8.51 8.11 -4.63
N ALA A 123 9.28 7.80 -3.59
CA ALA A 123 10.74 7.86 -3.62
C ALA A 123 11.40 6.83 -4.56
N LEU A 124 10.63 5.88 -5.10
CA LEU A 124 11.08 4.93 -6.12
C LEU A 124 10.87 5.47 -7.55
N SER A 125 10.25 6.63 -7.74
CA SER A 125 10.02 7.23 -9.07
C SER A 125 11.27 7.27 -9.96
N PRO A 126 12.46 7.68 -9.47
CA PRO A 126 13.68 7.68 -10.29
C PRO A 126 14.13 6.29 -10.74
N LEU A 127 13.67 5.23 -10.08
CA LEU A 127 14.00 3.83 -10.34
C LEU A 127 12.91 3.10 -11.14
N GLY A 128 11.94 3.83 -11.71
CA GLY A 128 10.82 3.28 -12.46
C GLY A 128 9.48 3.28 -11.71
N GLY A 129 9.45 3.79 -10.47
CA GLY A 129 8.25 3.93 -9.66
C GLY A 129 7.91 2.69 -8.83
N SER A 130 6.93 2.88 -7.94
CA SER A 130 6.37 1.80 -7.15
C SER A 130 5.62 0.81 -8.03
N PRO A 131 5.69 -0.51 -7.75
CA PRO A 131 4.88 -1.49 -8.45
C PRO A 131 3.39 -1.17 -8.32
N ALA A 132 2.66 -1.23 -9.44
CA ALA A 132 1.21 -1.04 -9.49
C ALA A 132 0.43 -2.20 -8.85
#